data_AF-A0A1Q5UFE1-F1
#
_entry.id   AF-A0A1Q5UFE1-F1
#
_cell.length_a   1.000
_cell.length_b   1.000
_cell.length_c   1.000
_cell.angle_alpha   90.00
_cell.angle_beta   90.00
_cell.angle_gamma   90.00
#
_symmetry.space_group_name_H-M   'P 1'
#
loop_
_entity.id
_entity.type
_entity.pdbx_description
1 polymer ?
#
loop_
_entity_poly.entity_id
_entity_poly.type
_entity_poly.pdbx_seq_one_letter_code
_entity_poly.pdbx_strand_id
1 'polypeptide(L)'
;MGSIATQYYGKFNYLPRGTKPTPGTGAYSLPALRNFQASPNLPLTDIRPSLDLGDASPFELSKHGFTARRYESRLNSAPYDRSSWKDEDLLRSIYFPEVEDLLKKVTGCKHVIPTGAILRSNLYSEEPEASETNEKKEDEEITICCPIYGSRPDAGVSTAPKVHLDFTPRGARRQIRKQHRDLVSVAEPVIEAENKLLRSGVDWDDLKDHYKGKTGGEEGIPRFALFSVWRPLKTVTRDPLAVAPTHSFPKSDYSPMEYYDVSFDKDIPPHLAEIIDTSAPQGQPKENDEHKAGKYRTWAYTAHEPSDTKGKGHDWHFISNQQPSEALIIQFFDNETEATLRAPQDPTDTSPELPVCGAIHSSFELEGQNNDEEARESLEVRCTVFW
;
A
#
# COMPACT_ATOMS: atom_id res chain seq x y z
N MET A 1 -9.68 30.09 27.38
CA MET A 1 -10.42 28.82 27.26
C MET A 1 -9.76 28.04 26.14
N GLY A 2 -9.05 26.94 26.45
CA GLY A 2 -8.46 26.10 25.40
C GLY A 2 -9.59 25.47 24.60
N SER A 3 -9.55 25.59 23.27
CA SER A 3 -10.42 24.84 22.38
C SER A 3 -10.25 23.36 22.73
N ILE A 4 -11.32 22.71 23.18
CA ILE A 4 -11.36 21.25 23.30
C ILE A 4 -11.13 20.74 21.87
N ALA A 5 -10.05 19.97 21.67
CA ALA A 5 -9.79 19.35 20.37
C ALA A 5 -11.02 18.50 20.00
N THR A 6 -11.56 18.71 18.80
CA THR A 6 -12.68 17.91 18.29
C THR A 6 -12.23 16.45 18.21
N GLN A 7 -12.88 15.58 18.98
CA GLN A 7 -12.67 14.14 18.88
C GLN A 7 -13.49 13.60 17.72
N TYR A 8 -12.84 12.86 16.82
CA TYR A 8 -13.51 12.20 15.70
C TYR A 8 -13.69 10.73 15.98
N TYR A 9 -14.72 10.14 15.35
CA TYR A 9 -15.04 8.73 15.42
C TYR A 9 -15.43 8.18 14.04
N GLY A 10 -15.26 6.89 13.82
CA GLY A 10 -15.64 6.26 12.56
C GLY A 10 -15.74 4.74 12.64
N LYS A 11 -16.44 4.15 11.67
CA LYS A 11 -16.62 2.70 11.56
C LYS A 11 -15.72 2.12 10.48
N PHE A 12 -15.09 1.01 10.82
CA PHE A 12 -14.16 0.28 9.96
C PHE A 12 -14.65 -1.14 9.78
N ASN A 13 -14.38 -1.75 8.62
CA ASN A 13 -14.75 -3.15 8.41
C ASN A 13 -13.55 -4.05 8.67
N TYR A 14 -13.65 -4.87 9.71
CA TYR A 14 -12.62 -5.83 10.14
C TYR A 14 -13.00 -7.25 9.78
N LEU A 15 -11.99 -8.11 9.64
CA LEU A 15 -12.21 -9.53 9.48
C LEU A 15 -12.70 -10.11 10.83
N PRO A 16 -13.83 -10.83 10.89
CA PRO A 16 -14.27 -11.47 12.13
C PRO A 16 -13.25 -12.50 12.62
N ARG A 17 -13.01 -12.56 13.94
CA ARG A 17 -12.05 -13.51 14.52
C ARG A 17 -12.47 -14.95 14.23
N GLY A 18 -11.49 -15.79 13.90
CA GLY A 18 -11.71 -17.20 13.55
C GLY A 18 -12.14 -17.44 12.10
N THR A 19 -12.27 -16.40 11.28
CA THR A 19 -12.53 -16.53 9.84
C THR A 19 -11.24 -16.47 9.04
N LYS A 20 -11.22 -17.13 7.87
CA LYS A 20 -10.14 -17.00 6.88
C LYS A 20 -10.69 -16.26 5.66
N PRO A 21 -10.03 -15.20 5.20
CA PRO A 21 -10.50 -14.45 4.04
C PRO A 21 -10.32 -15.30 2.77
N THR A 22 -11.37 -15.39 1.96
CA THR A 22 -11.26 -15.93 0.60
C THR A 22 -10.56 -14.90 -0.29
N PRO A 23 -9.47 -15.26 -0.98
CA PRO A 23 -8.76 -14.35 -1.88
C PRO A 23 -9.68 -13.74 -2.94
N GLY A 24 -9.48 -12.47 -3.27
CA GLY A 24 -10.09 -11.84 -4.44
C GLY A 24 -9.57 -12.47 -5.74
N THR A 25 -10.35 -12.38 -6.81
CA THR A 25 -10.02 -12.99 -8.12
C THR A 25 -9.39 -12.00 -9.12
N GLY A 26 -9.45 -10.70 -8.85
CA GLY A 26 -8.90 -9.62 -9.67
C GLY A 26 -7.58 -9.07 -9.14
N ALA A 27 -6.87 -8.31 -10.00
CA ALA A 27 -5.71 -7.54 -9.60
C ALA A 27 -6.10 -6.54 -8.49
N TYR A 28 -5.26 -6.39 -7.48
CA TYR A 28 -5.50 -5.48 -6.34
C TYR A 28 -6.83 -5.72 -5.59
N SER A 29 -7.51 -6.84 -5.85
CA SER A 29 -8.83 -7.12 -5.30
C SER A 29 -8.70 -7.73 -3.92
N LEU A 30 -9.09 -6.96 -2.92
CA LEU A 30 -9.22 -7.44 -1.55
C LEU A 30 -10.40 -8.43 -1.42
N PRO A 31 -10.45 -9.23 -0.35
CA PRO A 31 -11.59 -10.11 -0.08
C PRO A 31 -12.92 -9.34 -0.09
N ALA A 32 -14.01 -10.00 -0.50
CA ALA A 32 -15.34 -9.39 -0.58
C ALA A 32 -15.77 -8.77 0.77
N LEU A 33 -16.45 -7.61 0.75
CA LEU A 33 -16.79 -6.87 1.97
C LEU A 33 -17.74 -7.66 2.87
N ARG A 34 -18.59 -8.52 2.29
CA ARG A 34 -19.41 -9.50 3.02
C ARG A 34 -18.64 -10.43 3.95
N ASN A 35 -17.32 -10.56 3.79
CA ASN A 35 -16.46 -11.33 4.69
C ASN A 35 -15.98 -10.52 5.91
N PHE A 36 -16.32 -9.23 5.96
CA PHE A 36 -15.94 -8.30 7.01
C PHE A 36 -17.17 -7.87 7.82
N GLN A 37 -16.91 -7.34 9.01
CA GLN A 37 -17.92 -6.78 9.90
C GLN A 37 -17.54 -5.35 10.29
N ALA A 38 -18.52 -4.45 10.23
CA ALA A 38 -18.36 -3.08 10.71
C ALA A 38 -18.11 -3.06 12.22
N SER A 39 -17.10 -2.33 12.64
CA SER A 39 -16.78 -2.05 14.04
C SER A 39 -17.82 -1.11 14.66
N PRO A 40 -17.86 -1.02 16.00
CA PRO A 40 -18.30 0.17 16.70
C PRO A 40 -17.50 1.41 16.23
N ASN A 41 -17.98 2.59 16.60
CA ASN A 41 -17.27 3.84 16.37
C ASN A 41 -15.93 3.84 17.13
N LEU A 42 -14.82 3.80 16.38
CA LEU A 42 -13.46 3.87 16.91
C LEU A 42 -12.96 5.32 16.88
N PRO A 43 -12.17 5.76 17.86
CA PRO A 43 -11.63 7.12 17.88
C PRO A 43 -10.62 7.32 16.74
N LEU A 44 -10.61 8.53 16.16
CA LEU A 44 -9.61 8.95 15.19
C LEU A 44 -8.92 10.25 15.62
N THR A 45 -7.64 10.33 15.27
CA THR A 45 -6.83 11.55 15.36
C THR A 45 -6.85 12.28 14.02
N ASP A 46 -7.30 13.54 14.01
CA ASP A 46 -7.18 14.40 12.83
C ASP A 46 -5.75 14.94 12.71
N ILE A 47 -5.05 14.51 11.67
CA ILE A 47 -3.65 14.90 11.39
C ILE A 47 -3.57 16.13 10.50
N ARG A 48 -4.68 16.77 10.15
CA ARG A 48 -4.69 18.03 9.39
C ARG A 48 -3.69 19.08 9.91
N PRO A 49 -3.49 19.30 11.22
CA PRO A 49 -2.49 20.25 11.73
C PRO A 49 -1.05 19.92 11.34
N SER A 50 -0.75 18.67 10.95
CA SER A 50 0.59 18.25 10.54
C SER A 50 0.97 18.65 9.11
N LEU A 51 0.00 19.00 8.26
CA LEU A 51 0.22 19.31 6.84
C LEU A 51 1.18 20.47 6.63
N ASP A 52 1.17 21.44 7.54
CA ASP A 52 1.96 22.67 7.48
C ASP A 52 3.32 22.55 8.20
N LEU A 53 3.59 21.42 8.85
CA LEU A 53 4.82 21.21 9.62
C LEU A 53 5.99 20.70 8.75
N GLY A 54 5.70 20.21 7.54
CA GLY A 54 6.72 19.61 6.68
C GLY A 54 7.49 18.51 7.43
N ASP A 55 8.82 18.62 7.46
CA ASP A 55 9.68 17.63 8.12
C ASP A 55 9.64 17.69 9.65
N ALA A 56 9.04 18.74 10.23
CA ALA A 56 8.75 18.80 11.66
C ALA A 56 7.43 18.08 12.04
N SER A 57 6.77 17.42 11.08
CA SER A 57 5.58 16.61 11.35
C SER A 57 5.90 15.50 12.36
N PRO A 58 5.05 15.29 13.39
CA PRO A 58 5.23 14.17 14.32
C PRO A 58 4.96 12.81 13.64
N PHE A 59 4.24 12.81 12.52
CA PHE A 59 3.91 11.60 11.75
C PHE A 59 5.01 11.32 10.74
N GLU A 60 6.06 10.65 11.19
CA GLU A 60 7.22 10.24 10.40
C GLU A 60 6.99 8.88 9.72
N LEU A 61 7.45 8.71 8.48
CA LEU A 61 7.36 7.43 7.75
C LEU A 61 8.04 6.27 8.50
N SER A 62 9.22 6.49 9.08
CA SER A 62 9.99 5.47 9.79
C SER A 62 9.38 5.01 11.12
N LYS A 63 8.41 5.76 11.67
CA LYS A 63 7.74 5.43 12.92
C LYS A 63 6.30 5.01 12.67
N HIS A 64 5.55 5.83 11.93
CA HIS A 64 4.11 5.69 11.75
C HIS A 64 3.74 4.98 10.45
N GLY A 65 4.66 4.87 9.49
CA GLY A 65 4.37 4.34 8.17
C GLY A 65 3.56 5.31 7.30
N PHE A 66 3.32 6.55 7.73
CA PHE A 66 2.65 7.56 6.92
C PHE A 66 3.09 8.97 7.29
N THR A 67 2.89 9.91 6.37
CA THR A 67 3.03 11.34 6.62
C THR A 67 2.15 12.12 5.65
N ALA A 68 1.82 13.37 5.98
CA ALA A 68 0.99 14.22 5.14
C ALA A 68 1.73 15.50 4.75
N ARG A 69 1.45 16.04 3.56
CA ARG A 69 2.06 17.27 3.04
C ARG A 69 1.02 18.10 2.27
N ARG A 70 1.15 19.43 2.34
CA ARG A 70 0.63 20.27 1.25
C ARG A 70 1.53 20.09 0.03
N TYR A 71 0.92 19.70 -1.08
CA TYR A 71 1.63 19.48 -2.32
C TYR A 71 0.67 19.73 -3.49
N GLU A 72 0.68 20.94 -4.03
CA GLU A 72 -0.21 21.31 -5.13
C GLU A 72 0.31 20.70 -6.44
N SER A 73 -0.58 20.07 -7.21
CA SER A 73 -0.24 19.59 -8.55
C SER A 73 -0.54 20.67 -9.58
N ARG A 74 0.24 20.72 -10.67
CA ARG A 74 -0.10 21.56 -11.81
C ARG A 74 -1.49 21.27 -12.36
N LEU A 75 -1.96 20.02 -12.25
CA LEU A 75 -3.30 19.60 -12.68
C LEU A 75 -4.44 20.19 -11.81
N ASN A 76 -4.13 20.91 -10.73
CA ASN A 76 -5.11 21.64 -9.93
C ASN A 76 -5.40 23.06 -10.46
N SER A 77 -4.63 23.55 -11.43
CA SER A 77 -4.70 24.92 -11.94
C SER A 77 -4.88 24.98 -13.46
N ALA A 78 -5.40 26.11 -13.95
CA ALA A 78 -5.58 26.34 -15.39
C ALA A 78 -4.25 26.15 -16.17
N PRO A 79 -4.27 25.57 -17.38
CA PRO A 79 -5.46 25.25 -18.19
C PRO A 79 -6.14 23.92 -17.85
N TYR A 80 -5.68 23.21 -16.81
CA TYR A 80 -6.23 21.92 -16.41
C TYR A 80 -7.45 22.08 -15.51
N ASP A 81 -8.26 21.04 -15.46
CA ASP A 81 -9.45 20.96 -14.62
C ASP A 81 -9.67 19.54 -14.08
N ARG A 82 -10.84 19.31 -13.46
CA ARG A 82 -11.15 18.02 -12.83
C ARG A 82 -11.14 16.86 -13.84
N SER A 83 -11.45 17.10 -15.12
CA SER A 83 -11.44 16.07 -16.17
C SER A 83 -10.02 15.67 -16.60
N SER A 84 -9.04 16.57 -16.45
CA SER A 84 -7.64 16.31 -16.76
C SER A 84 -7.03 15.16 -15.93
N TRP A 85 -7.61 14.85 -14.78
CA TRP A 85 -7.18 13.73 -13.93
C TRP A 85 -7.56 12.35 -14.47
N LYS A 86 -8.41 12.28 -15.50
CA LYS A 86 -8.74 11.03 -16.22
C LYS A 86 -7.89 10.82 -17.47
N ASP A 87 -7.10 11.81 -17.85
CA ASP A 87 -6.21 11.75 -19.00
C ASP A 87 -4.89 11.08 -18.59
N GLU A 88 -4.67 9.86 -19.07
CA GLU A 88 -3.49 9.07 -18.73
C GLU A 88 -2.19 9.71 -19.22
N ASP A 89 -2.20 10.44 -20.34
CA ASP A 89 -1.02 11.11 -20.86
C ASP A 89 -0.64 12.28 -19.95
N LEU A 90 -1.63 13.02 -19.44
CA LEU A 90 -1.39 14.07 -18.43
C LEU A 90 -0.92 13.49 -17.09
N LEU A 91 -1.50 12.37 -16.64
CA LEU A 91 -1.02 11.70 -15.43
C LEU A 91 0.44 11.27 -15.56
N ARG A 92 0.81 10.67 -16.69
CA ARG A 92 2.19 10.20 -16.95
C ARG A 92 3.17 11.34 -17.16
N SER A 93 2.78 12.40 -17.87
CA SER A 93 3.68 13.50 -18.23
C SER A 93 3.81 14.59 -17.15
N ILE A 94 2.86 14.68 -16.22
CA ILE A 94 2.82 15.72 -15.18
C ILE A 94 2.78 15.12 -13.79
N TYR A 95 1.74 14.34 -13.47
CA TYR A 95 1.48 13.98 -12.08
C TYR A 95 2.44 12.92 -11.53
N PHE A 96 2.79 11.89 -12.32
CA PHE A 96 3.76 10.87 -11.89
C PHE A 96 5.15 11.48 -11.63
N PRO A 97 5.70 12.36 -12.50
CA PRO A 97 6.92 13.11 -12.18
C PRO A 97 6.81 13.96 -10.90
N GLU A 98 5.66 14.60 -10.65
CA GLU A 98 5.43 15.34 -9.41
C GLU A 98 5.43 14.42 -8.17
N VAL A 99 4.84 13.22 -8.27
CA VAL A 99 4.88 12.20 -7.22
C VAL A 99 6.30 11.70 -6.97
N GLU A 100 7.07 11.46 -8.02
CA GLU A 100 8.49 11.08 -7.89
C GLU A 100 9.30 12.14 -7.16
N ASP A 101 9.14 13.41 -7.53
CA ASP A 101 9.81 14.53 -6.88
C ASP A 101 9.42 14.65 -5.40
N LEU A 102 8.13 14.49 -5.07
CA LEU A 102 7.65 14.48 -3.69
C LEU A 102 8.31 13.35 -2.88
N LEU A 103 8.33 12.12 -3.41
CA LEU A 103 8.92 10.98 -2.71
C LEU A 103 10.43 11.15 -2.55
N LYS A 104 11.15 11.63 -3.57
CA LYS A 104 12.59 11.95 -3.47
C LYS A 104 12.87 12.98 -2.38
N LYS A 105 12.06 14.05 -2.29
CA LYS A 105 12.20 15.09 -1.26
C LYS A 105 11.93 14.56 0.15
N VAL A 106 10.88 13.75 0.32
CA VAL A 106 10.46 13.27 1.64
C VAL A 106 11.35 12.13 2.15
N THR A 107 11.83 11.26 1.27
CA THR A 107 12.54 10.03 1.67
C THR A 107 14.05 10.08 1.44
N GLY A 108 14.53 11.00 0.59
CA GLY A 108 15.93 11.05 0.15
C GLY A 108 16.34 9.90 -0.79
N CYS A 109 15.37 9.13 -1.31
CA CYS A 109 15.65 8.07 -2.28
C CYS A 109 16.22 8.62 -3.59
N LYS A 110 16.94 7.77 -4.34
CA LYS A 110 17.51 8.13 -5.65
C LYS A 110 16.58 7.77 -6.80
N HIS A 111 15.88 6.65 -6.68
CA HIS A 111 14.99 6.13 -7.70
C HIS A 111 13.58 5.99 -7.14
N VAL A 112 12.60 6.41 -7.94
CA VAL A 112 11.18 6.20 -7.70
C VAL A 112 10.60 5.64 -8.98
N ILE A 113 9.95 4.49 -8.90
CA ILE A 113 9.32 3.82 -10.04
C ILE A 113 7.82 3.73 -9.74
N PRO A 114 6.96 4.50 -10.43
CA PRO A 114 5.52 4.30 -10.38
C PRO A 114 5.16 2.88 -10.85
N THR A 115 4.42 2.14 -10.03
CA THR A 115 4.08 0.73 -10.25
C THR A 115 2.59 0.49 -10.53
N GLY A 116 1.78 1.52 -10.35
CA GLY A 116 0.35 1.50 -10.63
C GLY A 116 -0.34 2.77 -10.13
N ALA A 117 -1.45 3.13 -10.74
CA ALA A 117 -2.32 4.19 -10.23
C ALA A 117 -3.77 3.75 -10.23
N ILE A 118 -4.53 4.16 -9.21
CA ILE A 118 -5.94 3.79 -9.06
C ILE A 118 -6.75 5.06 -8.80
N LEU A 119 -7.62 5.39 -9.75
CA LEU A 119 -8.59 6.46 -9.64
C LEU A 119 -9.90 5.89 -9.10
N ARG A 120 -10.28 6.36 -7.91
CA ARG A 120 -11.51 5.96 -7.22
C ARG A 120 -12.52 7.09 -7.31
N SER A 121 -13.70 6.80 -7.88
CA SER A 121 -14.79 7.77 -8.06
C SER A 121 -16.18 7.20 -7.79
N ASN A 122 -16.27 5.90 -7.46
CA ASN A 122 -17.53 5.19 -7.29
C ASN A 122 -17.78 4.87 -5.81
N LEU A 123 -19.05 4.76 -5.45
CA LEU A 123 -19.45 4.17 -4.16
C LEU A 123 -18.99 2.70 -4.11
N TYR A 124 -18.86 2.16 -2.90
CA TYR A 124 -18.53 0.76 -2.73
C TYR A 124 -19.54 -0.15 -3.47
N SER A 125 -19.02 -1.09 -4.24
CA SER A 125 -19.75 -2.23 -4.79
C SER A 125 -18.90 -3.50 -4.62
N GLU A 126 -19.55 -4.66 -4.55
CA GLU A 126 -18.87 -5.97 -4.49
C GLU A 126 -18.33 -6.43 -5.86
N GLU A 127 -18.52 -5.62 -6.90
CA GLU A 127 -17.93 -5.88 -8.22
C GLU A 127 -16.40 -5.76 -8.12
N PRO A 128 -15.64 -6.55 -8.92
CA PRO A 128 -14.18 -6.52 -8.84
C PRO A 128 -13.65 -5.09 -9.03
N GLU A 129 -12.81 -4.63 -8.09
CA GLU A 129 -12.30 -3.25 -8.01
C GLU A 129 -11.52 -2.83 -9.27
N ALA A 130 -11.06 -3.78 -10.08
CA ALA A 130 -10.49 -3.53 -11.40
C ALA A 130 -10.88 -4.67 -12.34
N SER A 131 -11.80 -4.40 -13.27
CA SER A 131 -11.87 -5.24 -14.47
C SER A 131 -10.76 -4.77 -15.42
N GLU A 132 -9.79 -5.64 -15.67
CA GLU A 132 -8.95 -5.52 -16.86
C GLU A 132 -9.86 -5.76 -18.05
N THR A 133 -10.48 -4.72 -18.60
CA THR A 133 -10.99 -4.82 -19.96
C THR A 133 -9.76 -4.90 -20.86
N ASN A 134 -9.45 -6.13 -21.28
CA ASN A 134 -8.50 -6.47 -22.33
C ASN A 134 -8.92 -5.83 -23.66
N GLU A 135 -8.87 -4.50 -23.76
CA GLU A 135 -8.74 -3.81 -25.03
C GLU A 135 -7.26 -3.44 -25.17
N LYS A 136 -6.43 -4.48 -25.35
CA LYS A 136 -5.14 -4.27 -26.01
C LYS A 136 -5.45 -3.72 -27.40
N LYS A 137 -5.08 -2.48 -27.66
CA LYS A 137 -4.64 -2.14 -29.01
C LYS A 137 -3.37 -2.96 -29.23
N GLU A 138 -3.47 -3.99 -30.07
CA GLU A 138 -2.37 -4.93 -30.34
C GLU A 138 -1.17 -4.28 -31.07
N ASP A 139 -1.23 -2.98 -31.41
CA ASP A 139 -0.30 -2.35 -32.35
C ASP A 139 0.57 -1.22 -31.79
N GLU A 140 0.60 -0.96 -30.48
CA GLU A 140 1.55 0.00 -29.91
C GLU A 140 2.45 -0.68 -28.88
N GLU A 141 3.74 -0.74 -29.23
CA GLU A 141 4.91 -1.16 -28.47
C GLU A 141 5.17 -0.25 -27.26
N ILE A 142 4.11 0.19 -26.57
CA ILE A 142 4.22 0.91 -25.31
C ILE A 142 4.32 -0.16 -24.24
N THR A 143 5.56 -0.42 -23.85
CA THR A 143 5.93 -1.03 -22.57
C THR A 143 5.24 -0.24 -21.44
N ILE A 144 4.02 -0.62 -21.06
CA ILE A 144 3.28 0.07 -19.98
C ILE A 144 3.96 -0.29 -18.66
N CYS A 145 4.93 0.53 -18.25
CA CYS A 145 5.65 0.40 -16.97
C CYS A 145 4.74 0.60 -15.74
N CYS A 146 3.55 1.19 -15.91
CA CYS A 146 2.62 1.51 -14.82
C CYS A 146 1.16 1.47 -15.31
N PRO A 147 0.33 0.49 -14.93
CA PRO A 147 -1.10 0.47 -15.24
C PRO A 147 -1.84 1.60 -14.53
N ILE A 148 -2.91 2.11 -15.15
CA ILE A 148 -3.81 3.11 -14.55
C ILE A 148 -5.22 2.52 -14.57
N TYR A 149 -5.83 2.39 -13.39
CA TYR A 149 -7.18 1.87 -13.22
C TYR A 149 -8.13 3.02 -12.88
N GLY A 150 -9.37 2.94 -13.38
CA GLY A 150 -10.41 3.94 -13.07
C GLY A 150 -10.35 5.24 -13.88
N SER A 151 -9.42 5.38 -14.82
CA SER A 151 -9.31 6.53 -15.72
C SER A 151 -10.49 6.61 -16.71
N ARG A 152 -10.99 5.45 -17.18
CA ARG A 152 -12.07 5.38 -18.17
C ARG A 152 -13.42 5.85 -17.61
N PRO A 153 -14.27 6.53 -18.40
CA PRO A 153 -15.55 7.09 -17.93
C PRO A 153 -16.51 6.10 -17.26
N ASP A 154 -16.46 4.83 -17.64
CA ASP A 154 -17.32 3.73 -17.19
C ASP A 154 -16.62 2.75 -16.24
N ALA A 155 -15.33 2.96 -15.93
CA ALA A 155 -14.50 2.02 -15.17
C ALA A 155 -14.09 2.54 -13.79
N GLY A 156 -14.78 3.55 -13.26
CA GLY A 156 -14.47 4.14 -11.96
C GLY A 156 -14.31 3.08 -10.87
N VAL A 157 -13.19 3.12 -10.14
CA VAL A 157 -12.95 2.16 -9.06
C VAL A 157 -13.71 2.60 -7.82
N SER A 158 -14.25 1.63 -7.09
CA SER A 158 -14.94 1.89 -5.83
C SER A 158 -13.95 2.22 -4.72
N THR A 159 -14.43 2.70 -3.57
CA THR A 159 -13.60 2.85 -2.38
C THR A 159 -13.19 1.47 -1.84
N ALA A 160 -12.09 1.39 -1.07
CA ALA A 160 -11.68 0.14 -0.40
C ALA A 160 -12.00 0.22 1.10
N PRO A 161 -13.23 -0.10 1.55
CA PRO A 161 -13.66 0.02 2.94
C PRO A 161 -13.34 -1.25 3.73
N LYS A 162 -12.12 -1.78 3.63
CA LYS A 162 -11.69 -3.01 4.30
C LYS A 162 -10.37 -2.71 4.99
N VAL A 163 -10.21 -3.10 6.25
CA VAL A 163 -8.94 -2.87 6.96
C VAL A 163 -7.86 -3.78 6.39
N HIS A 164 -6.80 -3.20 5.82
CA HIS A 164 -5.72 -3.95 5.19
C HIS A 164 -4.37 -3.24 5.22
N LEU A 165 -3.33 -4.02 4.90
CA LEU A 165 -2.01 -3.59 4.50
C LEU A 165 -1.62 -4.40 3.26
N ASP A 166 -1.34 -3.73 2.14
CA ASP A 166 -1.19 -4.35 0.82
C ASP A 166 -0.10 -5.41 0.72
N PHE A 167 0.94 -5.34 1.55
CA PHE A 167 2.07 -6.25 1.44
C PHE A 167 2.47 -6.81 2.81
N THR A 168 2.65 -8.12 2.86
CA THR A 168 3.58 -8.72 3.82
C THR A 168 5.02 -8.50 3.34
N PRO A 169 6.04 -8.71 4.18
CA PRO A 169 7.42 -8.66 3.72
C PRO A 169 7.74 -9.60 2.56
N ARG A 170 7.15 -10.80 2.55
CA ARG A 170 7.26 -11.74 1.43
C ARG A 170 6.57 -11.19 0.17
N GLY A 171 5.40 -10.57 0.34
CA GLY A 171 4.66 -9.93 -0.76
C GLY A 171 5.44 -8.79 -1.42
N ALA A 172 6.07 -7.92 -0.63
CA ALA A 172 6.88 -6.81 -1.13
C ALA A 172 8.11 -7.29 -1.92
N ARG A 173 8.81 -8.32 -1.43
CA ARG A 173 9.93 -8.94 -2.14
C ARG A 173 9.50 -9.66 -3.42
N ARG A 174 8.27 -10.18 -3.47
CA ARG A 174 7.68 -10.73 -4.69
C ARG A 174 7.37 -9.63 -5.70
N GLN A 175 6.92 -8.46 -5.24
CA GLN A 175 6.62 -7.29 -6.09
C GLN A 175 7.81 -6.90 -6.96
N ILE A 176 8.98 -6.73 -6.34
CA ILE A 176 10.19 -6.27 -7.05
C ILE A 176 10.75 -7.31 -8.04
N ARG A 177 10.29 -8.57 -7.97
CA ARG A 177 10.70 -9.67 -8.86
C ARG A 177 9.70 -9.98 -9.97
N LYS A 178 8.43 -9.59 -9.81
CA LYS A 178 7.32 -10.08 -10.66
C LYS A 178 6.55 -9.00 -11.44
N GLN A 179 6.78 -7.71 -11.20
CA GLN A 179 6.08 -6.66 -11.93
C GLN A 179 6.64 -6.41 -13.34
N HIS A 180 7.25 -5.24 -13.58
CA HIS A 180 7.68 -4.75 -14.88
C HIS A 180 9.21 -4.69 -14.94
N ARG A 181 9.80 -4.92 -16.12
CA ARG A 181 11.26 -4.98 -16.30
C ARG A 181 12.01 -3.76 -15.76
N ASP A 182 11.51 -2.54 -15.97
CA ASP A 182 12.21 -1.33 -15.46
C ASP A 182 12.30 -1.32 -13.94
N LEU A 183 11.24 -1.74 -13.24
CA LEU A 183 11.28 -1.90 -11.78
C LEU A 183 12.34 -2.94 -11.40
N VAL A 184 12.30 -4.11 -12.04
CA VAL A 184 13.19 -5.22 -11.73
C VAL A 184 14.65 -4.86 -12.00
N SER A 185 14.94 -4.12 -13.07
CA SER A 185 16.28 -3.63 -13.40
C SER A 185 16.82 -2.64 -12.37
N VAL A 186 15.98 -1.76 -11.82
CA VAL A 186 16.41 -0.88 -10.71
C VAL A 186 16.55 -1.67 -9.40
N ALA A 187 15.72 -2.70 -9.21
CA ALA A 187 15.76 -3.58 -8.03
C ALA A 187 16.89 -4.62 -8.06
N GLU A 188 17.61 -4.78 -9.18
CA GLU A 188 18.64 -5.80 -9.38
C GLU A 188 19.65 -5.90 -8.21
N PRO A 189 20.24 -4.80 -7.70
CA PRO A 189 21.15 -4.88 -6.55
C PRO A 189 20.51 -5.48 -5.28
N VAL A 190 19.23 -5.19 -5.05
CA VAL A 190 18.47 -5.76 -3.92
C VAL A 190 18.24 -7.25 -4.15
N ILE A 191 17.75 -7.62 -5.33
CA ILE A 191 17.40 -9.00 -5.67
C ILE A 191 18.65 -9.89 -5.65
N GLU A 192 19.77 -9.43 -6.19
CA GLU A 192 21.02 -10.18 -6.18
C GLU A 192 21.56 -10.40 -4.76
N ALA A 193 21.52 -9.36 -3.91
CA ALA A 193 21.93 -9.47 -2.52
C ALA A 193 21.06 -10.47 -1.75
N GLU A 194 19.74 -10.41 -1.91
CA GLU A 194 18.80 -11.37 -1.31
C GLU A 194 19.05 -12.79 -1.86
N ASN A 195 19.13 -12.96 -3.19
CA ASN A 195 19.32 -14.27 -3.82
C ASN A 195 20.64 -14.93 -3.40
N LYS A 196 21.71 -14.16 -3.18
CA LYS A 196 22.98 -14.66 -2.64
C LYS A 196 22.80 -15.24 -1.24
N LEU A 197 22.07 -14.56 -0.36
CA LEU A 197 21.79 -15.01 1.00
C LEU A 197 20.88 -16.24 1.02
N LEU A 198 19.81 -16.22 0.23
CA LEU A 198 18.87 -17.34 0.11
C LEU A 198 19.58 -18.61 -0.39
N ARG A 199 20.45 -18.51 -1.41
CA ARG A 199 21.27 -19.64 -1.89
C ARG A 199 22.29 -20.14 -0.87
N SER A 200 22.70 -19.29 0.06
CA SER A 200 23.59 -19.68 1.18
C SER A 200 22.84 -20.36 2.33
N GLY A 201 21.51 -20.45 2.26
CA GLY A 201 20.65 -21.11 3.24
C GLY A 201 19.98 -20.17 4.25
N VAL A 202 20.03 -18.86 4.05
CA VAL A 202 19.24 -17.89 4.84
C VAL A 202 17.77 -18.02 4.44
N ASP A 203 16.86 -18.03 5.43
CA ASP A 203 15.42 -18.05 5.17
C ASP A 203 14.91 -16.66 4.73
N TRP A 204 13.81 -16.63 3.98
CA TRP A 204 13.14 -15.38 3.59
C TRP A 204 12.80 -14.51 4.80
N ASP A 205 12.29 -15.13 5.86
CA ASP A 205 11.85 -14.39 7.05
C ASP A 205 13.06 -13.83 7.84
N ASP A 206 14.28 -14.30 7.55
CA ASP A 206 15.53 -13.90 8.20
C ASP A 206 16.35 -12.89 7.37
N LEU A 207 15.95 -12.58 6.14
CA LEU A 207 16.62 -11.55 5.32
C LEU A 207 16.67 -10.18 6.03
N LYS A 208 15.69 -9.90 6.90
CA LYS A 208 15.63 -8.68 7.73
C LYS A 208 16.88 -8.47 8.59
N ASP A 209 17.57 -9.55 8.95
CA ASP A 209 18.76 -9.52 9.79
C ASP A 209 20.04 -9.20 8.99
N HIS A 210 19.92 -9.01 7.67
CA HIS A 210 21.02 -8.76 6.72
C HIS A 210 20.92 -7.41 5.98
N TYR A 211 19.95 -6.56 6.33
CA TYR A 211 19.79 -5.24 5.68
C TYR A 211 20.90 -4.27 6.01
N LYS A 212 21.32 -4.26 7.27
CA LYS A 212 22.53 -3.55 7.69
C LYS A 212 23.67 -4.53 7.56
N GLY A 213 24.69 -4.18 6.76
CA GLY A 213 25.92 -4.95 6.67
C GLY A 213 26.45 -5.31 8.05
N LYS A 214 26.97 -6.52 8.24
CA LYS A 214 27.52 -6.93 9.54
C LYS A 214 28.71 -6.03 9.90
N THR A 215 28.92 -5.79 11.21
CA THR A 215 30.16 -5.20 11.72
C THR A 215 31.34 -6.01 11.19
N GLY A 216 32.06 -5.46 10.20
CA GLY A 216 33.08 -6.19 9.44
C GLY A 216 33.23 -5.80 7.97
N GLY A 217 32.36 -4.93 7.43
CA GLY A 217 32.49 -4.39 6.07
C GLY A 217 31.82 -5.22 4.98
N GLU A 218 30.95 -6.17 5.32
CA GLU A 218 30.04 -6.79 4.37
C GLU A 218 28.98 -5.77 3.94
N GLU A 219 28.73 -5.61 2.63
CA GLU A 219 27.61 -4.83 2.14
C GLU A 219 26.30 -5.55 2.48
N GLY A 220 25.37 -4.85 3.16
CA GLY A 220 24.03 -5.35 3.46
C GLY A 220 23.12 -5.29 2.23
N ILE A 221 21.91 -5.84 2.36
CA ILE A 221 20.90 -5.71 1.29
C ILE A 221 20.51 -4.23 1.16
N PRO A 222 20.59 -3.62 -0.04
CA PRO A 222 20.22 -2.23 -0.24
C PRO A 222 18.78 -1.92 0.19
N ARG A 223 18.54 -0.69 0.63
CA ARG A 223 17.22 -0.25 1.09
C ARG A 223 16.24 -0.13 -0.08
N PHE A 224 15.03 -0.63 0.10
CA PHE A 224 13.90 -0.37 -0.78
C PHE A 224 12.60 -0.26 0.01
N ALA A 225 11.63 0.47 -0.53
CA ALA A 225 10.34 0.66 0.11
C ALA A 225 9.22 0.81 -0.92
N LEU A 226 8.02 0.45 -0.53
CA LEU A 226 6.80 0.54 -1.33
C LEU A 226 5.91 1.61 -0.68
N PHE A 227 5.44 2.55 -1.49
CA PHE A 227 4.60 3.66 -1.06
C PHE A 227 3.35 3.79 -1.91
N SER A 228 2.32 4.44 -1.36
CA SER A 228 1.21 5.03 -2.08
C SER A 228 1.15 6.52 -1.75
N VAL A 229 1.08 7.35 -2.78
CA VAL A 229 0.77 8.77 -2.66
C VAL A 229 -0.70 8.96 -3.00
N TRP A 230 -1.50 9.20 -1.95
CA TRP A 230 -2.93 9.36 -2.05
C TRP A 230 -3.32 10.85 -2.05
N ARG A 231 -4.16 11.23 -3.02
CA ARG A 231 -4.67 12.59 -3.18
C ARG A 231 -6.16 12.57 -3.48
N PRO A 232 -6.98 13.45 -2.87
CA PRO A 232 -8.35 13.64 -3.29
C PRO A 232 -8.46 14.61 -4.48
N LEU A 233 -9.43 14.42 -5.36
CA LEU A 233 -9.67 15.29 -6.53
C LEU A 233 -10.75 16.36 -6.27
N LYS A 234 -11.46 16.22 -5.15
CA LYS A 234 -12.38 17.20 -4.56
C LYS A 234 -12.29 17.12 -3.03
N THR A 235 -12.79 18.13 -2.31
CA THR A 235 -12.86 18.07 -0.85
C THR A 235 -13.53 16.78 -0.38
N VAL A 236 -12.87 16.07 0.53
CA VAL A 236 -13.38 14.79 1.06
C VAL A 236 -14.38 15.06 2.18
N THR A 237 -15.65 14.79 1.91
CA THR A 237 -16.76 14.89 2.88
C THR A 237 -17.40 13.55 3.21
N ARG A 238 -17.15 12.53 2.38
CA ARG A 238 -17.69 11.18 2.49
C ARG A 238 -16.60 10.14 2.28
N ASP A 239 -16.68 9.06 3.07
CA ASP A 239 -15.78 7.91 3.03
C ASP A 239 -14.31 8.33 3.09
N PRO A 240 -13.81 9.10 4.06
CA PRO A 240 -12.40 9.46 4.11
C PRO A 240 -11.45 8.24 4.15
N LEU A 241 -10.17 8.48 3.81
CA LEU A 241 -9.11 7.49 3.97
C LEU A 241 -8.47 7.66 5.35
N ALA A 242 -8.42 6.57 6.11
CA ALA A 242 -7.70 6.50 7.38
C ALA A 242 -6.49 5.59 7.28
N VAL A 243 -5.48 5.92 8.09
CA VAL A 243 -4.20 5.21 8.23
C VAL A 243 -3.91 4.98 9.71
N ALA A 244 -3.20 3.90 10.03
CA ALA A 244 -2.80 3.59 11.38
C ALA A 244 -1.41 2.94 11.40
N PRO A 245 -0.54 3.29 12.37
CA PRO A 245 0.77 2.68 12.48
C PRO A 245 0.64 1.18 12.73
N THR A 246 1.38 0.37 12.00
CA THR A 246 1.33 -1.09 12.17
C THR A 246 1.69 -1.55 13.57
N HIS A 247 2.61 -0.86 14.25
CA HIS A 247 2.98 -1.18 15.63
C HIS A 247 1.90 -0.82 16.67
N SER A 248 0.78 -0.18 16.31
CA SER A 248 -0.35 -0.07 17.23
C SER A 248 -1.12 -1.38 17.33
N PHE A 249 -1.18 -2.16 16.25
CA PHE A 249 -1.98 -3.40 16.18
C PHE A 249 -1.26 -4.54 16.92
N PRO A 250 -1.89 -5.18 17.92
CA PRO A 250 -1.35 -6.39 18.52
C PRO A 250 -1.15 -7.49 17.48
N LYS A 251 -0.13 -8.33 17.67
CA LYS A 251 0.16 -9.48 16.80
C LYS A 251 -1.06 -10.39 16.59
N SER A 252 -1.88 -10.58 17.64
CA SER A 252 -3.13 -11.37 17.59
C SER A 252 -4.19 -10.82 16.64
N ASP A 253 -4.03 -9.58 16.19
CA ASP A 253 -5.02 -8.88 15.40
C ASP A 253 -4.66 -8.93 13.91
N TYR A 254 -3.41 -9.25 13.57
CA TYR A 254 -3.00 -9.50 12.20
C TYR A 254 -3.55 -10.83 11.68
N SER A 255 -4.08 -10.79 10.45
CA SER A 255 -4.51 -11.97 9.72
C SER A 255 -3.91 -11.94 8.31
N PRO A 256 -3.00 -12.86 7.96
CA PRO A 256 -2.44 -12.90 6.62
C PRO A 256 -3.53 -13.28 5.61
N MET A 257 -3.48 -12.66 4.44
CA MET A 257 -4.37 -12.97 3.33
C MET A 257 -3.59 -13.08 2.02
N GLU A 258 -4.11 -13.88 1.11
CA GLU A 258 -3.58 -14.00 -0.25
C GLU A 258 -4.43 -13.17 -1.20
N TYR A 259 -3.78 -12.60 -2.22
CA TYR A 259 -4.45 -11.99 -3.37
C TYR A 259 -3.61 -12.18 -4.62
N TYR A 260 -4.16 -11.85 -5.78
CA TYR A 260 -3.46 -11.92 -7.06
C TYR A 260 -3.06 -10.53 -7.52
N ASP A 261 -1.83 -10.39 -7.97
CA ASP A 261 -1.32 -9.22 -8.69
C ASP A 261 -0.94 -9.63 -10.13
N VAL A 262 -0.63 -8.65 -10.97
CA VAL A 262 -0.43 -8.83 -12.41
C VAL A 262 1.06 -8.75 -12.73
N SER A 263 1.53 -9.73 -13.50
CA SER A 263 2.88 -9.71 -14.09
C SER A 263 2.78 -8.98 -15.42
N PHE A 264 3.39 -7.80 -15.52
CA PHE A 264 3.26 -6.96 -16.71
C PHE A 264 4.26 -7.33 -17.81
N ASP A 265 5.36 -7.99 -17.47
CA ASP A 265 6.43 -8.25 -18.40
C ASP A 265 6.87 -9.73 -18.41
N LYS A 266 6.98 -10.30 -19.62
CA LYS A 266 7.48 -11.66 -19.87
C LYS A 266 9.00 -11.69 -20.09
N ASP A 267 9.63 -10.53 -20.22
CA ASP A 267 11.04 -10.34 -20.57
C ASP A 267 11.93 -10.04 -19.34
N ILE A 268 11.43 -10.31 -18.13
CA ILE A 268 12.23 -10.21 -16.91
C ILE A 268 13.34 -11.27 -16.96
N PRO A 269 14.63 -10.90 -16.76
CA PRO A 269 15.72 -11.87 -16.72
C PRO A 269 15.47 -12.98 -15.69
N PRO A 270 15.64 -14.28 -16.05
CA PRO A 270 15.27 -15.39 -15.16
C PRO A 270 15.89 -15.33 -13.76
N HIS A 271 17.14 -14.88 -13.65
CA HIS A 271 17.84 -14.76 -12.37
C HIS A 271 17.28 -13.66 -11.45
N LEU A 272 16.56 -12.68 -12.00
CA LEU A 272 15.88 -11.62 -11.24
C LEU A 272 14.40 -11.98 -10.95
N ALA A 273 13.79 -12.78 -11.83
CA ALA A 273 12.43 -13.29 -11.61
C ALA A 273 12.38 -14.44 -10.58
N GLU A 274 13.51 -15.08 -10.27
CA GLU A 274 13.58 -16.28 -9.43
C GLU A 274 13.09 -16.05 -8.00
N ILE A 275 12.25 -16.98 -7.50
CA ILE A 275 11.84 -17.06 -6.09
C ILE A 275 12.55 -18.25 -5.43
N ILE A 276 13.56 -17.98 -4.62
CA ILE A 276 14.37 -19.01 -3.95
C ILE A 276 13.82 -19.24 -2.54
N ASP A 277 12.83 -20.12 -2.38
CA ASP A 277 12.28 -20.49 -1.07
C ASP A 277 12.80 -21.88 -0.65
N THR A 278 13.82 -21.90 0.21
CA THR A 278 14.43 -23.14 0.73
C THR A 278 13.55 -23.85 1.76
N SER A 279 12.50 -23.21 2.26
CA SER A 279 11.57 -23.72 3.27
C SER A 279 10.29 -24.33 2.66
N ALA A 280 10.03 -24.07 1.39
CA ALA A 280 8.80 -24.50 0.72
C ALA A 280 8.68 -26.04 0.71
N PRO A 281 7.53 -26.62 1.14
CA PRO A 281 7.27 -28.04 1.01
C PRO A 281 7.35 -28.46 -0.46
N GLN A 282 8.02 -29.59 -0.74
CA GLN A 282 8.06 -30.22 -2.06
C GLN A 282 6.62 -30.54 -2.51
N GLY A 283 6.01 -29.70 -3.35
CA GLY A 283 4.63 -29.89 -3.82
C GLY A 283 3.79 -28.63 -4.04
N GLN A 284 4.28 -27.42 -3.75
CA GLN A 284 3.60 -26.21 -4.25
C GLN A 284 3.58 -26.19 -5.79
N PRO A 285 2.56 -25.55 -6.42
CA PRO A 285 2.49 -25.42 -7.87
C PRO A 285 3.82 -24.89 -8.42
N LYS A 286 4.33 -25.52 -9.48
CA LYS A 286 5.57 -25.07 -10.10
C LYS A 286 5.32 -23.68 -10.68
N GLU A 287 6.21 -22.74 -10.36
CA GLU A 287 6.21 -21.33 -10.78
C GLU A 287 5.89 -21.10 -12.28
N ASN A 288 6.21 -22.08 -13.13
CA ASN A 288 5.88 -22.11 -14.56
C ASN A 288 4.38 -22.00 -14.89
N ASP A 289 3.48 -22.30 -13.95
CA ASP A 289 2.03 -22.19 -14.17
C ASP A 289 1.50 -20.77 -13.91
N GLU A 290 2.11 -20.00 -13.00
CA GLU A 290 1.72 -18.61 -12.71
C GLU A 290 2.21 -17.64 -13.80
N HIS A 291 3.46 -17.80 -14.26
CA HIS A 291 4.06 -16.91 -15.26
C HIS A 291 3.34 -16.96 -16.62
N LYS A 292 2.72 -18.10 -16.98
CA LYS A 292 1.94 -18.25 -18.22
C LYS A 292 0.59 -17.53 -18.18
N ALA A 293 0.05 -17.25 -16.98
CA ALA A 293 -1.28 -16.68 -16.80
C ALA A 293 -1.30 -15.14 -16.70
N GLY A 294 -0.14 -14.48 -16.65
CA GLY A 294 -0.05 -13.01 -16.47
C GLY A 294 -0.47 -12.53 -15.08
N LYS A 295 -0.72 -13.44 -14.14
CA LYS A 295 -1.08 -13.15 -12.75
C LYS A 295 -0.23 -13.97 -11.81
N TYR A 296 0.07 -13.41 -10.65
CA TYR A 296 0.92 -14.04 -9.65
C TYR A 296 0.31 -13.88 -8.26
N ARG A 297 0.42 -14.91 -7.43
CA ARG A 297 -0.11 -14.89 -6.06
C ARG A 297 0.81 -14.15 -5.09
N THR A 298 0.32 -13.16 -4.37
CA THR A 298 1.11 -12.45 -3.35
C THR A 298 0.33 -12.38 -2.03
N TRP A 299 0.95 -11.79 -1.01
CA TRP A 299 0.46 -11.79 0.36
C TRP A 299 0.34 -10.38 0.92
N ALA A 300 -0.75 -10.16 1.64
CA ALA A 300 -1.10 -8.94 2.37
C ALA A 300 -1.46 -9.29 3.81
N TYR A 301 -1.73 -8.26 4.62
CA TYR A 301 -2.42 -8.43 5.89
C TYR A 301 -3.81 -7.80 5.84
N THR A 302 -4.76 -8.44 6.51
CA THR A 302 -5.95 -7.78 7.05
C THR A 302 -5.88 -7.83 8.58
N ALA A 303 -6.85 -7.22 9.23
CA ALA A 303 -6.89 -7.16 10.69
C ALA A 303 -8.24 -7.58 11.25
N HIS A 304 -8.19 -8.15 12.45
CA HIS A 304 -9.32 -8.34 13.34
C HIS A 304 -9.60 -7.06 14.12
N GLU A 305 -10.85 -6.86 14.55
CA GLU A 305 -11.24 -5.74 15.41
C GLU A 305 -10.43 -5.73 16.73
N PRO A 306 -10.06 -4.56 17.28
CA PRO A 306 -9.25 -4.48 18.49
C PRO A 306 -9.95 -5.21 19.65
N SER A 307 -9.21 -6.09 20.33
CA SER A 307 -9.74 -6.88 21.45
C SER A 307 -9.93 -6.08 22.75
N ASP A 308 -9.29 -4.90 22.86
CA ASP A 308 -9.45 -4.01 24.00
C ASP A 308 -10.86 -3.38 24.01
N THR A 309 -11.60 -3.62 25.10
CA THR A 309 -12.89 -3.00 25.40
C THR A 309 -12.90 -1.46 25.37
N LYS A 310 -11.74 -0.81 25.45
CA LYS A 310 -11.60 0.65 25.34
C LYS A 310 -11.31 1.14 23.91
N GLY A 311 -11.22 0.25 22.92
CA GLY A 311 -10.99 0.60 21.51
C GLY A 311 -9.62 1.22 21.22
N LYS A 312 -8.65 1.11 22.16
CA LYS A 312 -7.33 1.75 22.06
C LYS A 312 -6.28 0.93 21.31
N GLY A 313 -6.65 -0.25 20.80
CA GLY A 313 -5.70 -1.13 20.12
C GLY A 313 -5.22 -0.56 18.78
N HIS A 314 -6.07 0.15 18.02
CA HIS A 314 -5.69 0.65 16.70
C HIS A 314 -5.70 2.16 16.68
N ASP A 315 -4.53 2.76 16.44
CA ASP A 315 -4.33 4.20 16.51
C ASP A 315 -4.64 4.83 15.13
N TRP A 316 -5.93 5.04 14.86
CA TRP A 316 -6.42 5.53 13.59
C TRP A 316 -6.25 7.04 13.42
N HIS A 317 -5.79 7.43 12.24
CA HIS A 317 -5.51 8.79 11.83
C HIS A 317 -6.18 9.08 10.49
N PHE A 318 -6.60 10.32 10.29
CA PHE A 318 -7.16 10.79 9.01
C PHE A 318 -6.96 12.30 8.86
N ILE A 319 -7.28 12.85 7.70
CA ILE A 319 -7.25 14.30 7.47
C ILE A 319 -8.67 14.80 7.26
N SER A 320 -9.16 15.65 8.18
CA SER A 320 -10.50 16.22 8.04
C SER A 320 -10.58 17.15 6.83
N ASN A 321 -11.69 17.05 6.09
CA ASN A 321 -11.98 17.84 4.88
C ASN A 321 -10.77 17.93 3.92
N GLN A 322 -10.09 16.81 3.69
CA GLN A 322 -8.84 16.81 2.92
C GLN A 322 -9.07 17.43 1.54
N GLN A 323 -8.18 18.36 1.17
CA GLN A 323 -8.28 19.19 -0.03
C GLN A 323 -7.45 18.63 -1.19
N PRO A 324 -7.77 18.97 -2.46
CA PRO A 324 -6.98 18.50 -3.60
C PRO A 324 -5.51 18.94 -3.63
N SER A 325 -5.13 19.96 -2.86
CA SER A 325 -3.75 20.41 -2.68
C SER A 325 -3.02 19.69 -1.54
N GLU A 326 -3.61 18.66 -0.93
CA GLU A 326 -3.08 17.92 0.21
C GLU A 326 -2.85 16.45 -0.18
N ALA A 327 -1.63 15.95 0.04
CA ALA A 327 -1.25 14.58 -0.26
C ALA A 327 -0.94 13.81 1.03
N LEU A 328 -1.41 12.56 1.09
CA LEU A 328 -1.09 11.60 2.13
C LEU A 328 -0.12 10.57 1.54
N ILE A 329 1.05 10.42 2.15
CA ILE A 329 2.05 9.43 1.76
C ILE A 329 1.92 8.26 2.74
N ILE A 330 1.64 7.08 2.20
CA ILE A 330 1.40 5.85 2.95
C ILE A 330 2.49 4.86 2.56
N GLN A 331 3.26 4.38 3.53
CA GLN A 331 4.21 3.30 3.33
C GLN A 331 3.45 1.98 3.40
N PHE A 332 3.63 1.13 2.40
CA PHE A 332 3.15 -0.25 2.45
C PHE A 332 4.23 -1.20 2.96
N PHE A 333 5.49 -0.93 2.65
CA PHE A 333 6.63 -1.73 3.08
C PHE A 333 7.90 -0.88 3.09
N ASP A 334 8.83 -1.18 4.00
CA ASP A 334 10.19 -0.65 4.02
C ASP A 334 11.07 -1.65 4.75
N ASN A 335 12.11 -2.10 4.07
CA ASN A 335 12.96 -3.15 4.60
C ASN A 335 13.70 -2.68 5.86
N GLU A 336 14.14 -1.42 5.97
CA GLU A 336 14.74 -0.92 7.22
C GLU A 336 13.75 -0.95 8.40
N THR A 337 12.48 -0.64 8.15
CA THR A 337 11.43 -0.69 9.16
C THR A 337 11.13 -2.14 9.57
N GLU A 338 11.06 -3.07 8.62
CA GLU A 338 10.88 -4.51 8.88
C GLU A 338 11.97 -5.06 9.83
N ALA A 339 13.22 -4.62 9.69
CA ALA A 339 14.29 -5.06 10.58
C ALA A 339 14.10 -4.60 12.04
N THR A 340 13.36 -3.53 12.28
CA THR A 340 13.38 -2.81 13.57
C THR A 340 12.04 -2.80 14.31
N LEU A 341 10.91 -2.81 13.61
CA LEU A 341 9.59 -2.75 14.23
C LEU A 341 8.95 -4.12 14.38
N ARG A 342 8.21 -4.30 15.48
CA ARG A 342 7.47 -5.52 15.80
C ARG A 342 6.05 -5.18 16.22
N ALA A 343 5.10 -6.03 15.87
CA ALA A 343 3.76 -5.96 16.43
C ALA A 343 3.83 -6.22 17.95
N PRO A 344 3.15 -5.42 18.80
CA PRO A 344 3.00 -5.72 20.21
C PRO A 344 2.44 -7.14 20.41
N GLN A 345 3.06 -7.89 21.30
CA GLN A 345 2.71 -9.29 21.55
C GLN A 345 2.35 -9.47 23.03
N ASP A 346 1.38 -10.35 23.29
CA ASP A 346 1.05 -10.72 24.67
C ASP A 346 2.30 -11.35 25.34
N PRO A 347 2.67 -10.97 26.56
CA PRO A 347 3.84 -11.53 27.25
C PRO A 347 3.81 -13.06 27.42
N THR A 348 2.63 -13.69 27.31
CA THR A 348 2.46 -15.15 27.37
C THR A 348 2.61 -15.85 26.03
N ASP A 349 2.60 -15.11 24.91
CA ASP A 349 2.79 -15.68 23.58
C ASP A 349 4.28 -15.86 23.29
N THR A 350 4.71 -17.12 23.26
CA THR A 350 6.10 -17.54 23.04
C THR A 350 6.46 -17.77 21.58
N SER A 351 5.51 -17.57 20.66
CA SER A 351 5.77 -17.71 19.22
C SER A 351 6.62 -16.54 18.69
N PRO A 352 7.36 -16.72 17.58
CA PRO A 352 8.27 -15.69 17.06
C PRO A 352 7.59 -14.33 16.89
N GLU A 353 8.29 -13.25 17.21
CA GLU A 353 7.76 -11.89 17.01
C GLU A 353 7.37 -11.68 15.54
N LEU A 354 6.38 -10.83 15.29
CA LEU A 354 5.95 -10.48 13.94
C LEU A 354 6.61 -9.16 13.51
N PRO A 355 7.54 -9.17 12.53
CA PRO A 355 7.99 -7.95 11.88
C PRO A 355 6.81 -7.24 11.23
N VAL A 356 6.69 -5.94 11.47
CA VAL A 356 5.67 -5.11 10.85
C VAL A 356 6.29 -3.86 10.25
N CYS A 357 5.70 -3.38 9.16
CA CYS A 357 6.17 -2.22 8.43
C CYS A 357 5.00 -1.56 7.72
N GLY A 358 5.15 -0.27 7.40
CA GLY A 358 4.10 0.48 6.73
C GLY A 358 2.93 0.84 7.64
N ALA A 359 1.79 1.15 7.01
CA ALA A 359 0.59 1.62 7.67
C ALA A 359 -0.65 0.84 7.19
N ILE A 360 -1.39 0.30 8.16
CA ILE A 360 -2.70 -0.29 7.90
C ILE A 360 -3.66 0.85 7.54
N HIS A 361 -4.49 0.64 6.52
CA HIS A 361 -5.39 1.67 6.03
C HIS A 361 -6.74 1.11 5.58
N SER A 362 -7.71 2.01 5.51
CA SER A 362 -9.08 1.70 5.09
C SER A 362 -9.81 2.97 4.70
N SER A 363 -10.68 2.88 3.71
CA SER A 363 -11.82 3.81 3.65
C SER A 363 -12.72 3.53 4.85
N PHE A 364 -13.31 4.55 5.46
CA PHE A 364 -14.15 4.35 6.65
C PHE A 364 -15.37 5.27 6.64
N GLU A 365 -16.41 4.87 7.36
CA GLU A 365 -17.60 5.71 7.56
C GLU A 365 -17.31 6.67 8.73
N LEU A 366 -17.14 7.96 8.44
CA LEU A 366 -16.94 8.98 9.46
C LEU A 366 -18.26 9.24 10.21
N GLU A 367 -18.20 9.35 11.53
CA GLU A 367 -19.39 9.66 12.33
C GLU A 367 -19.99 11.01 11.89
N GLY A 368 -21.28 10.98 11.56
CA GLY A 368 -22.00 12.16 11.07
C GLY A 368 -21.78 12.48 9.58
N GLN A 369 -21.07 11.63 8.82
CA GLN A 369 -20.98 11.81 7.36
C GLN A 369 -22.36 11.69 6.71
N ASN A 370 -22.60 12.47 5.66
CA ASN A 370 -23.83 12.37 4.88
C ASN A 370 -23.71 11.25 3.83
N ASN A 371 -24.39 10.14 4.06
CA ASN A 371 -24.40 8.98 3.17
C ASN A 371 -25.27 9.16 1.91
N ASP A 372 -25.86 10.34 1.69
CA ASP A 372 -26.52 10.71 0.44
C ASP A 372 -25.60 11.57 -0.46
N GLU A 373 -24.44 12.00 0.02
CA GLU A 373 -23.45 12.72 -0.80
C GLU A 373 -22.80 11.84 -1.84
N GLU A 374 -22.28 12.46 -2.90
CA GLU A 374 -21.51 11.76 -3.92
C GLU A 374 -20.30 11.05 -3.32
N ALA A 375 -19.87 9.98 -3.99
CA ALA A 375 -18.59 9.34 -3.67
C ALA A 375 -17.45 10.37 -3.74
N ARG A 376 -16.47 10.21 -2.84
CA ARG A 376 -15.20 10.93 -2.99
C ARG A 376 -14.55 10.59 -4.32
N GLU A 377 -13.78 11.54 -4.83
CA GLU A 377 -12.89 11.30 -5.97
C GLU A 377 -11.46 11.37 -5.45
N SER A 378 -10.65 10.35 -5.77
CA SER A 378 -9.25 10.28 -5.32
C SER A 378 -8.39 9.49 -6.28
N LEU A 379 -7.09 9.78 -6.24
CA LEU A 379 -6.06 9.08 -7.00
C LEU A 379 -4.98 8.60 -6.02
N GLU A 380 -4.68 7.30 -6.05
CA GLU A 380 -3.45 6.76 -5.46
C GLU A 380 -2.43 6.45 -6.56
N VAL A 381 -1.18 6.85 -6.35
CA VAL A 381 -0.04 6.42 -7.17
C VAL A 381 0.87 5.57 -6.31
N ARG A 382 0.94 4.29 -6.66
CA ARG A 382 1.80 3.30 -6.00
C ARG A 382 3.19 3.41 -6.61
N CYS A 383 4.20 3.42 -5.76
CA CYS A 383 5.59 3.56 -6.16
C CYS A 383 6.47 2.59 -5.39
N THR A 384 7.50 2.07 -6.06
CA THR A 384 8.65 1.45 -5.38
C THR A 384 9.82 2.42 -5.43
N VAL A 385 10.54 2.56 -4.32
CA VAL A 385 11.67 3.48 -4.21
C VAL A 385 12.94 2.77 -3.73
N PHE A 386 14.10 3.28 -4.17
CA PHE A 386 15.43 2.72 -3.90
C PHE A 386 16.43 3.83 -3.56
N TRP A 387 17.38 3.54 -2.67
CA TRP A 387 18.37 4.50 -2.15
C TRP A 387 19.78 4.27 -2.68
#